data_AF-A0A356F5T6-F1
#
_entry.id   AF-A0A356F5T6-F1
#
_cell.length_a   1.000
_cell.length_b   1.000
_cell.length_c   1.000
_cell.angle_alpha   90.00
_cell.angle_beta   90.00
_cell.angle_gamma   90.00
#
_symmetry.space_group_name_H-M   'P 1'
#
loop_
_entity.id
_entity.type
_entity.pdbx_description
1 polymer ?
#
loop_
_entity_poly.entity_id
_entity_poly.type
_entity_poly.pdbx_seq_one_letter_code
_entity_poly.pdbx_strand_id
1 'polypeptide(L)'
;MKFDFFTFGGRFFWEDVFNYQNWVIQRNIRSQKYRLLDNHNIRRDSGSFENCKNTLLKCIEACEIESPYTDSVILLHNYGRTKFSWNRVCEPLKELKANIIAVNYPFFSKNLKHQANLLAVFLRNLNNSGKLHFITHGAGCLVLRQFLALTDNYRIYNIASVTDINPINSGSDLADLLCRSELMCKLLGPMLPDITPQKALDLPKLPKEIQHGIIFYPPTYTQILKKLLKRYEGFPFLTPPSESSYADNICRLNRSRFFPLTDSELGEICAQFITSGSFPFTNSAADESAAEK
;
A
#
# COMPACT_ATOMS: atom_id res chain seq x y z
N MET A 1 27.96 -13.53 21.07
CA MET A 1 26.48 -13.53 21.13
C MET A 1 25.95 -12.81 19.90
N LYS A 2 25.21 -13.49 19.02
CA LYS A 2 24.43 -12.80 17.99
C LYS A 2 23.23 -12.17 18.69
N PHE A 3 23.20 -10.84 18.78
CA PHE A 3 22.06 -10.12 19.33
C PHE A 3 20.87 -10.25 18.37
N ASP A 4 19.85 -11.01 18.77
CA ASP A 4 18.56 -11.13 18.09
C ASP A 4 17.59 -10.08 18.64
N PHE A 5 17.85 -8.80 18.32
CA PHE A 5 17.05 -7.66 18.78
C PHE A 5 15.72 -7.53 18.02
N PHE A 6 14.78 -6.77 18.61
CA PHE A 6 13.59 -6.25 17.91
C PHE A 6 13.99 -5.55 16.61
N THR A 7 13.61 -6.12 15.48
CA THR A 7 14.06 -5.63 14.16
C THR A 7 13.22 -4.48 13.60
N PHE A 8 12.19 -4.07 14.37
CA PHE A 8 11.15 -3.12 13.96
C PHE A 8 10.59 -3.40 12.56
N GLY A 9 10.50 -4.68 12.17
CA GLY A 9 9.86 -5.15 10.94
C GLY A 9 10.38 -4.57 9.62
N GLY A 10 11.61 -4.07 9.56
CA GLY A 10 12.32 -3.86 8.29
C GLY A 10 12.21 -2.47 7.65
N ARG A 11 11.30 -1.62 8.11
CA ARG A 11 11.15 -0.19 7.75
C ARG A 11 11.62 0.15 6.33
N PHE A 12 12.79 0.76 6.17
CA PHE A 12 13.24 1.32 4.89
C PHE A 12 14.34 0.52 4.17
N PHE A 13 14.95 -0.47 4.82
CA PHE A 13 16.11 -1.21 4.27
C PHE A 13 15.81 -2.67 3.96
N TRP A 14 14.58 -3.10 4.22
CA TRP A 14 14.13 -4.45 4.03
C TRP A 14 12.83 -4.44 3.26
N GLU A 15 12.67 -5.43 2.40
CA GLU A 15 11.49 -5.62 1.58
C GLU A 15 10.90 -7.00 1.83
N ASP A 16 9.57 -7.06 1.96
CA ASP A 16 8.85 -8.30 2.25
C ASP A 16 8.76 -9.13 0.96
N VAL A 17 9.30 -10.35 0.97
CA VAL A 17 9.30 -11.25 -0.21
C VAL A 17 8.37 -12.45 -0.05
N PHE A 18 7.92 -12.73 1.17
CA PHE A 18 7.04 -13.85 1.50
C PHE A 18 6.31 -13.54 2.82
N ASN A 19 5.08 -14.04 2.95
CA ASN A 19 4.31 -14.01 4.21
C ASN A 19 3.58 -15.35 4.41
N TYR A 20 3.57 -15.84 5.65
CA TYR A 20 2.71 -16.95 6.09
C TYR A 20 2.27 -16.65 7.53
N GLN A 21 0.98 -16.39 7.75
CA GLN A 21 0.43 -16.12 9.09
C GLN A 21 1.24 -15.08 9.90
N ASN A 22 1.57 -13.95 9.27
CA ASN A 22 2.40 -12.88 9.85
C ASN A 22 3.88 -13.23 10.10
N TRP A 23 4.33 -14.44 9.76
CA TRP A 23 5.75 -14.73 9.59
C TRP A 23 6.20 -14.19 8.24
N VAL A 24 7.32 -13.48 8.22
CA VAL A 24 7.76 -12.73 7.05
C VAL A 24 9.20 -13.08 6.73
N ILE A 25 9.46 -13.42 5.47
CA ILE A 25 10.84 -13.42 4.95
C ILE A 25 11.08 -12.06 4.30
N GLN A 26 12.15 -11.39 4.73
CA GLN A 26 12.54 -10.10 4.19
C GLN A 26 13.90 -10.19 3.50
N ARG A 27 14.07 -9.45 2.41
CA ARG A 27 15.36 -9.26 1.73
C ARG A 27 15.94 -7.90 2.07
N ASN A 28 17.23 -7.85 2.38
CA ASN A 28 17.92 -6.58 2.55
C ASN A 28 18.24 -5.96 1.19
N ILE A 29 17.88 -4.70 0.99
CA ILE A 29 17.99 -4.03 -0.31
C ILE A 29 19.44 -3.79 -0.76
N ARG A 30 20.41 -3.80 0.17
CA ARG A 30 21.83 -3.59 -0.09
C ARG A 30 22.59 -4.90 -0.17
N SER A 31 22.53 -5.71 0.90
CA SER A 31 23.31 -6.95 1.00
C SER A 31 22.67 -8.14 0.27
N GLN A 32 21.41 -8.03 -0.15
CA GLN A 32 20.62 -9.11 -0.75
C GLN A 32 20.48 -10.36 0.15
N LYS A 33 20.87 -10.27 1.44
CA LYS A 33 20.65 -11.31 2.43
C LYS A 33 19.21 -11.34 2.90
N TYR A 34 18.73 -12.52 3.25
CA TYR A 34 17.38 -12.73 3.77
C TYR A 34 17.38 -12.87 5.29
N ARG A 35 16.22 -12.58 5.89
CA ARG A 35 15.92 -12.91 7.28
C ARG A 35 14.49 -13.41 7.42
N LEU A 36 14.28 -14.36 8.33
CA LEU A 36 12.96 -14.79 8.78
C LEU A 36 12.59 -14.00 10.03
N LEU A 37 11.42 -13.37 10.02
CA LEU A 37 10.80 -12.74 11.17
C LEU A 37 9.54 -13.52 11.55
N ASP A 38 9.29 -13.68 12.85
CA ASP A 38 8.00 -14.16 13.34
C ASP A 38 6.95 -13.03 13.42
N ASN A 39 5.76 -13.39 13.89
CA ASN A 39 4.64 -12.47 14.13
C ASN A 39 4.96 -11.34 15.14
N HIS A 40 6.00 -11.47 15.96
CA HIS A 40 6.46 -10.43 16.90
C HIS A 40 7.62 -9.59 16.34
N ASN A 41 7.96 -9.76 15.05
CA ASN A 41 9.11 -9.14 14.39
C ASN A 41 10.48 -9.53 15.01
N ILE A 42 10.54 -10.67 15.69
CA ILE A 42 11.77 -11.26 16.20
C ILE A 42 12.41 -12.07 15.07
N ARG A 43 13.71 -11.86 14.86
CA ARG A 43 14.45 -12.61 13.86
C ARG A 43 14.63 -14.06 14.31
N ARG A 44 14.17 -15.00 13.49
CA ARG A 44 14.31 -16.44 13.73
C ARG A 44 15.42 -17.08 12.90
N ASP A 45 15.74 -16.50 11.74
CA ASP A 45 16.84 -16.96 10.90
C ASP A 45 17.38 -15.84 9.99
N SER A 46 18.54 -16.06 9.38
CA SER A 46 19.11 -15.22 8.33
C SER A 46 20.06 -15.99 7.42
N GLY A 47 20.06 -15.68 6.12
CA GLY A 47 20.89 -16.39 5.15
C GLY A 47 20.32 -16.25 3.74
N SER A 48 20.20 -17.38 3.04
CA SER A 48 19.45 -17.46 1.78
C SER A 48 17.94 -17.47 2.03
N PHE A 49 17.16 -17.31 0.96
CA PHE A 49 15.71 -17.44 1.01
C PHE A 49 15.29 -18.86 1.44
N GLU A 50 15.97 -19.88 0.92
CA GLU A 50 15.76 -21.30 1.19
C GLU A 50 16.08 -21.64 2.64
N ASN A 51 17.15 -21.10 3.22
CA ASN A 51 17.44 -21.26 4.65
C ASN A 51 16.25 -20.76 5.49
N CYS A 52 15.80 -19.52 5.21
CA CYS A 52 14.68 -18.91 5.94
C CYS A 52 13.38 -19.71 5.75
N LYS A 53 13.10 -20.20 4.53
CA LYS A 53 11.92 -21.01 4.22
C LYS A 53 11.95 -22.36 4.93
N ASN A 54 13.10 -23.04 4.95
CA ASN A 54 13.26 -24.32 5.65
C ASN A 54 13.11 -24.16 7.16
N THR A 55 13.63 -23.08 7.73
CA THR A 55 13.44 -22.77 9.16
C THR A 55 11.98 -22.45 9.47
N LEU A 56 11.28 -21.73 8.59
CA LEU A 56 9.84 -21.50 8.73
C LEU A 56 9.05 -22.81 8.74
N LEU A 57 9.32 -23.74 7.81
CA LEU A 57 8.63 -25.04 7.76
C LEU A 57 8.79 -25.82 9.07
N LYS A 58 10.01 -25.86 9.63
CA LYS A 58 10.27 -26.46 10.94
C LYS A 58 9.49 -25.77 12.06
N CYS A 59 9.35 -24.45 12.02
CA CYS A 59 8.56 -23.70 13.00
C CYS A 59 7.05 -23.97 12.85
N ILE A 60 6.53 -24.10 11.62
CA ILE A 60 5.13 -24.45 11.38
C ILE A 60 4.83 -25.83 11.97
N GLU A 61 5.70 -26.82 11.72
CA GLU A 61 5.57 -28.18 12.26
C GLU A 61 5.68 -28.21 13.79
N ALA A 62 6.59 -27.44 14.38
CA ALA A 62 6.83 -27.46 15.82
C ALA A 62 5.83 -26.63 16.65
N CYS A 63 5.25 -25.57 16.07
CA CYS A 63 4.40 -24.61 16.78
C CYS A 63 2.92 -24.69 16.39
N GLU A 64 2.52 -25.70 15.60
CA GLU A 64 1.14 -25.90 15.13
C GLU A 64 0.51 -24.61 14.56
N ILE A 65 1.28 -23.88 13.74
CA ILE A 65 0.80 -22.63 13.16
C ILE A 65 -0.40 -22.94 12.24
N GLU A 66 -1.53 -22.27 12.50
CA GLU A 66 -2.76 -22.44 11.73
C GLU A 66 -2.52 -22.27 10.23
N SER A 67 -3.26 -23.03 9.42
CA SER A 67 -3.21 -22.84 7.97
C SER A 67 -3.78 -21.47 7.59
N PRO A 68 -3.19 -20.76 6.61
CA PRO A 68 -3.73 -19.49 6.12
C PRO A 68 -5.12 -19.68 5.50
N TYR A 69 -5.92 -18.62 5.55
CA TYR A 69 -7.15 -18.55 4.77
C TYR A 69 -6.83 -18.64 3.27
N THR A 70 -7.81 -19.02 2.46
CA THR A 70 -7.66 -19.01 1.00
C THR A 70 -7.63 -17.60 0.44
N ASP A 71 -8.43 -16.69 1.03
CA ASP A 71 -8.55 -15.31 0.59
C ASP A 71 -7.49 -14.44 1.29
N SER A 72 -7.03 -13.39 0.62
CA SER A 72 -6.03 -12.46 1.19
C SER A 72 -6.38 -11.00 0.88
N VAL A 73 -6.07 -10.13 1.85
CA VAL A 73 -6.17 -8.67 1.72
C VAL A 73 -4.76 -8.08 1.83
N ILE A 74 -4.26 -7.52 0.74
CA ILE A 74 -2.91 -6.95 0.64
C ILE A 74 -2.97 -5.43 0.85
N LEU A 75 -2.24 -4.93 1.85
CA LEU A 75 -2.18 -3.50 2.15
C LEU A 75 -0.88 -2.86 1.65
N LEU A 76 -1.00 -1.87 0.76
CA LEU A 76 0.12 -1.16 0.12
C LEU A 76 0.23 0.28 0.63
N HIS A 77 1.26 0.54 1.44
CA HIS A 77 1.43 1.83 2.12
C HIS A 77 1.83 2.98 1.17
N ASN A 78 1.69 4.23 1.65
CA ASN A 78 2.05 5.43 0.89
C ASN A 78 3.57 5.63 0.81
N TYR A 79 3.98 6.50 -0.11
CA TYR A 79 5.31 7.06 -0.23
C TYR A 79 5.78 7.66 1.11
N GLY A 80 7.02 7.34 1.49
CA GLY A 80 7.62 7.77 2.77
C GLY A 80 7.00 7.12 4.01
N ARG A 81 6.14 6.10 3.86
CA ARG A 81 5.55 5.31 4.96
C ARG A 81 6.12 3.90 5.01
N THR A 82 5.60 3.08 5.91
CA THR A 82 5.96 1.67 6.11
C THR A 82 4.70 0.87 6.38
N LYS A 83 4.81 -0.47 6.41
CA LYS A 83 3.65 -1.34 6.72
C LYS A 83 2.96 -1.04 8.06
N PHE A 84 3.66 -0.45 9.03
CA PHE A 84 3.09 -0.08 10.33
C PHE A 84 2.03 1.02 10.27
N SER A 85 1.93 1.74 9.15
CA SER A 85 0.85 2.71 8.94
C SER A 85 -0.53 2.04 8.95
N TRP A 86 -0.60 0.73 8.78
CA TRP A 86 -1.85 -0.04 8.73
C TRP A 86 -2.31 -0.57 10.09
N ASN A 87 -1.53 -0.43 11.17
CA ASN A 87 -1.81 -1.09 12.45
C ASN A 87 -3.24 -0.88 12.99
N ARG A 88 -3.85 0.29 12.79
CA ARG A 88 -5.23 0.56 13.25
C ARG A 88 -6.29 0.13 12.24
N VAL A 89 -6.02 0.27 10.95
CA VAL A 89 -6.93 -0.14 9.87
C VAL A 89 -7.03 -1.66 9.78
N CYS A 90 -5.98 -2.40 10.13
CA CYS A 90 -6.00 -3.85 10.10
C CYS A 90 -6.91 -4.47 11.17
N GLU A 91 -7.19 -3.80 12.29
CA GLU A 91 -7.93 -4.42 13.40
C GLU A 91 -9.34 -4.88 13.00
N PRO A 92 -10.19 -4.04 12.38
CA PRO A 92 -11.52 -4.49 11.94
C PRO A 92 -11.47 -5.48 10.77
N LEU A 93 -10.39 -5.47 9.98
CA LEU A 93 -10.23 -6.40 8.86
C LEU A 93 -10.01 -7.84 9.34
N LYS A 94 -9.59 -8.06 10.59
CA LYS A 94 -9.38 -9.42 11.15
C LYS A 94 -10.65 -10.24 11.28
N GLU A 95 -11.82 -9.59 11.29
CA GLU A 95 -13.12 -10.26 11.28
C GLU A 95 -13.43 -10.90 9.91
N LEU A 96 -12.69 -10.52 8.85
CA LEU A 96 -12.75 -11.18 7.56
C LEU A 96 -12.06 -12.55 7.65
N LYS A 97 -12.64 -13.56 7.01
CA LYS A 97 -12.02 -14.89 6.83
C LYS A 97 -10.95 -14.84 5.72
N ALA A 98 -9.97 -13.95 5.87
CA ALA A 98 -8.91 -13.68 4.91
C ALA A 98 -7.59 -13.33 5.60
N ASN A 99 -6.46 -13.58 4.94
CA ASN A 99 -5.15 -13.19 5.43
C ASN A 99 -4.94 -11.69 5.25
N ILE A 100 -4.82 -10.93 6.34
CA ILE A 100 -4.60 -9.48 6.28
C ILE A 100 -3.10 -9.17 6.30
N ILE A 101 -2.55 -8.76 5.16
CA ILE A 101 -1.09 -8.67 4.97
C ILE A 101 -0.66 -7.26 4.56
N ALA A 102 -0.05 -6.54 5.49
CA ALA A 102 0.60 -5.27 5.21
C ALA A 102 2.02 -5.48 4.68
N VAL A 103 2.23 -5.19 3.39
CA VAL A 103 3.50 -5.44 2.71
C VAL A 103 4.45 -4.27 2.92
N ASN A 104 5.68 -4.54 3.36
CA ASN A 104 6.72 -3.53 3.47
C ASN A 104 7.60 -3.45 2.21
N TYR A 105 7.80 -2.24 1.70
CA TYR A 105 8.68 -2.02 0.55
C TYR A 105 9.40 -0.64 0.55
N PRO A 106 10.62 -0.56 -0.01
CA PRO A 106 11.57 0.55 0.24
C PRO A 106 11.46 1.70 -0.78
N PHE A 107 10.54 2.65 -0.55
CA PHE A 107 10.31 3.80 -1.45
C PHE A 107 11.53 4.69 -1.73
N PHE A 108 12.32 5.03 -0.70
CA PHE A 108 13.45 5.96 -0.85
C PHE A 108 14.67 5.35 -1.57
N SER A 109 14.71 4.03 -1.76
CA SER A 109 15.89 3.35 -2.28
C SER A 109 15.68 2.69 -3.63
N LYS A 110 14.43 2.50 -4.06
CA LYS A 110 14.07 1.74 -5.27
C LYS A 110 12.90 2.41 -5.98
N ASN A 111 12.93 2.38 -7.31
CA ASN A 111 11.94 3.04 -8.18
C ASN A 111 10.61 2.27 -8.23
N LEU A 112 9.58 2.83 -8.88
CA LEU A 112 8.23 2.26 -8.93
C LEU A 112 8.22 0.86 -9.59
N LYS A 113 8.98 0.69 -10.69
CA LYS A 113 9.13 -0.60 -11.38
C LYS A 113 9.70 -1.70 -10.46
N HIS A 114 10.66 -1.37 -9.61
CA HIS A 114 11.18 -2.32 -8.62
C HIS A 114 10.09 -2.73 -7.61
N GLN A 115 9.30 -1.78 -7.10
CA GLN A 115 8.23 -2.11 -6.15
C GLN A 115 7.18 -3.04 -6.78
N ALA A 116 6.83 -2.80 -8.04
CA ALA A 116 5.92 -3.67 -8.79
C ALA A 116 6.49 -5.09 -9.01
N ASN A 117 7.78 -5.21 -9.35
CA ASN A 117 8.45 -6.51 -9.46
C ASN A 117 8.54 -7.23 -8.11
N LEU A 118 8.80 -6.49 -7.03
CA LEU A 118 8.77 -7.02 -5.68
C LEU A 118 7.37 -7.56 -5.33
N LEU A 119 6.30 -6.82 -5.67
CA LEU A 119 4.93 -7.28 -5.48
C LEU A 119 4.66 -8.56 -6.26
N ALA A 120 5.14 -8.66 -7.51
CA ALA A 120 5.02 -9.89 -8.30
C ALA A 120 5.72 -11.09 -7.65
N VAL A 121 6.94 -10.90 -7.12
CA VAL A 121 7.68 -11.92 -6.36
C VAL A 121 6.91 -12.30 -5.09
N PHE A 122 6.43 -11.31 -4.34
CA PHE A 122 5.68 -11.50 -3.12
C PHE A 122 4.40 -12.32 -3.36
N LEU A 123 3.59 -11.97 -4.36
CA LEU A 123 2.34 -12.66 -4.67
C LEU A 123 2.58 -14.08 -5.18
N ARG A 124 3.64 -14.31 -5.98
CA ARG A 124 4.04 -15.66 -6.40
C ARG A 124 4.42 -16.53 -5.21
N ASN A 125 5.16 -15.96 -4.26
CA ASN A 125 5.60 -16.63 -3.05
C ASN A 125 4.46 -16.86 -2.04
N LEU A 126 3.48 -15.96 -2.00
CA LEU A 126 2.26 -16.11 -1.21
C LEU A 126 1.40 -17.28 -1.71
N ASN A 127 1.39 -17.52 -3.03
CA ASN A 127 0.65 -18.61 -3.67
C ASN A 127 -0.83 -18.65 -3.24
N ASN A 128 -1.48 -17.48 -3.27
CA ASN A 128 -2.87 -17.30 -2.86
C ASN A 128 -3.81 -18.13 -3.75
N SER A 129 -4.68 -18.94 -3.15
CA SER A 129 -5.60 -19.83 -3.87
C SER A 129 -7.02 -19.27 -3.99
N GLY A 130 -7.41 -18.34 -3.13
CA GLY A 130 -8.73 -17.72 -3.10
C GLY A 130 -8.79 -16.36 -3.79
N LYS A 131 -9.68 -15.49 -3.31
CA LYS A 131 -9.80 -14.11 -3.78
C LYS A 131 -8.67 -13.25 -3.24
N LEU A 132 -8.17 -12.34 -4.06
CA LEU A 132 -7.18 -11.35 -3.67
C LEU A 132 -7.82 -9.97 -3.66
N HIS A 133 -7.71 -9.28 -2.53
CA HIS A 133 -8.18 -7.91 -2.36
C HIS A 133 -6.99 -6.99 -2.11
N PHE A 134 -7.02 -5.77 -2.62
CA PHE A 134 -6.02 -4.75 -2.30
C PHE A 134 -6.64 -3.58 -1.56
N ILE A 135 -5.93 -3.10 -0.55
CA ILE A 135 -6.17 -1.79 0.05
C ILE A 135 -4.91 -0.96 -0.14
N THR A 136 -5.01 0.19 -0.79
CA THR A 136 -3.85 1.05 -1.04
C THR A 136 -3.98 2.39 -0.33
N HIS A 137 -2.86 3.02 -0.01
CA HIS A 137 -2.86 4.39 0.51
C HIS A 137 -1.89 5.25 -0.31
N GLY A 138 -2.37 6.40 -0.81
CA GLY A 138 -1.56 7.32 -1.60
C GLY A 138 -0.86 6.62 -2.76
N ALA A 139 0.48 6.66 -2.80
CA ALA A 139 1.28 6.06 -3.87
C ALA A 139 1.18 4.52 -4.00
N GLY A 140 0.55 3.83 -3.04
CA GLY A 140 0.31 2.39 -3.14
C GLY A 140 -0.52 1.99 -4.38
N CYS A 141 -1.45 2.85 -4.81
CA CYS A 141 -2.23 2.62 -6.04
C CYS A 141 -1.36 2.55 -7.30
N LEU A 142 -0.30 3.37 -7.37
CA LEU A 142 0.63 3.37 -8.49
C LEU A 142 1.50 2.11 -8.52
N VAL A 143 1.86 1.56 -7.36
CA VAL A 143 2.57 0.26 -7.27
C VAL A 143 1.70 -0.85 -7.85
N LEU A 144 0.42 -0.88 -7.49
CA LEU A 144 -0.52 -1.87 -8.00
C LEU A 144 -0.73 -1.73 -9.52
N ARG A 145 -0.94 -0.50 -10.01
CA ARG A 145 -1.11 -0.23 -11.45
C ARG A 145 0.15 -0.58 -12.25
N GLN A 146 1.33 -0.24 -11.74
CA GLN A 146 2.60 -0.64 -12.36
C GLN A 146 2.77 -2.16 -12.37
N PHE A 147 2.38 -2.86 -11.30
CA PHE A 147 2.40 -4.32 -11.25
C PHE A 147 1.49 -4.94 -12.33
N LEU A 148 0.25 -4.45 -12.46
CA LEU A 148 -0.67 -4.92 -13.49
C LEU A 148 -0.14 -4.63 -14.90
N ALA A 149 0.47 -3.47 -15.11
CA ALA A 149 1.07 -3.09 -16.40
C ALA A 149 2.26 -3.99 -16.80
N LEU A 150 2.96 -4.58 -15.83
CA LEU A 150 4.08 -5.49 -16.05
C LEU A 150 3.66 -6.97 -16.07
N THR A 151 2.38 -7.27 -15.85
CA THR A 151 1.87 -8.63 -15.70
C THR A 151 1.05 -9.03 -16.92
N ASP A 152 1.56 -9.98 -17.71
CA ASP A 152 0.91 -10.43 -18.95
C ASP A 152 -0.52 -10.96 -18.72
N ASN A 153 -0.72 -11.76 -17.66
CA ASN A 153 -2.01 -12.33 -17.30
C ASN A 153 -2.32 -12.10 -15.81
N TYR A 154 -2.82 -10.91 -15.47
CA TYR A 154 -3.15 -10.60 -14.08
C TYR A 154 -4.32 -11.44 -13.52
N ARG A 155 -5.11 -12.11 -14.37
CA ARG A 155 -6.26 -12.92 -13.93
C ARG A 155 -5.84 -14.13 -13.10
N ILE A 156 -4.59 -14.59 -13.21
CA ILE A 156 -4.04 -15.67 -12.37
C ILE A 156 -4.06 -15.31 -10.88
N TYR A 157 -4.08 -14.03 -10.54
CA TYR A 157 -4.07 -13.56 -9.15
C TYR A 157 -5.48 -13.45 -8.54
N ASN A 158 -6.54 -13.67 -9.33
CA ASN A 158 -7.94 -13.61 -8.87
C ASN A 158 -8.25 -12.35 -8.05
N ILE A 159 -7.86 -11.18 -8.58
CA ILE A 159 -8.05 -9.88 -7.92
C ILE A 159 -9.53 -9.52 -7.96
N ALA A 160 -10.19 -9.60 -6.82
CA ALA A 160 -11.63 -9.39 -6.70
C ALA A 160 -11.99 -7.91 -6.50
N SER A 161 -11.25 -7.20 -5.66
CA SER A 161 -11.48 -5.77 -5.45
C SER A 161 -10.24 -4.99 -5.03
N VAL A 162 -10.28 -3.68 -5.28
CA VAL A 162 -9.28 -2.69 -4.89
C VAL A 162 -9.96 -1.53 -4.19
N THR A 163 -9.48 -1.18 -3.01
CA THR A 163 -9.92 -0.02 -2.24
C THR A 163 -8.76 0.96 -2.09
N ASP A 164 -8.85 2.12 -2.70
CA ASP A 164 -7.83 3.16 -2.61
C ASP A 164 -8.20 4.19 -1.53
N ILE A 165 -7.30 4.44 -0.59
CA ILE A 165 -7.44 5.48 0.43
C ILE A 165 -6.56 6.67 0.03
N ASN A 166 -7.16 7.84 -0.17
CA ASN A 166 -6.47 9.05 -0.62
C ASN A 166 -5.49 8.78 -1.78
N PRO A 167 -5.93 8.14 -2.88
CA PRO A 167 -5.03 7.77 -3.97
C PRO A 167 -4.39 8.99 -4.62
N ILE A 168 -3.29 8.71 -5.32
CA ILE A 168 -2.67 9.62 -6.29
C ILE A 168 -2.62 8.93 -7.65
N ASN A 169 -3.73 8.35 -8.13
CA ASN A 169 -3.72 7.62 -9.40
C ASN A 169 -3.28 8.55 -10.55
N SER A 170 -3.65 9.81 -10.51
CA SER A 170 -3.26 10.78 -11.52
C SER A 170 -1.88 11.42 -11.25
N GLY A 171 -1.15 10.91 -10.27
CA GLY A 171 0.13 11.45 -9.80
C GLY A 171 -0.01 12.52 -8.71
N SER A 172 1.14 13.01 -8.23
CA SER A 172 1.25 13.98 -7.16
C SER A 172 1.94 15.26 -7.64
N ASP A 173 1.21 16.36 -7.63
CA ASP A 173 1.78 17.67 -7.99
C ASP A 173 2.86 18.14 -7.01
N LEU A 174 2.79 17.70 -5.75
CA LEU A 174 3.87 17.93 -4.79
C LEU A 174 5.15 17.18 -5.20
N ALA A 175 5.02 15.96 -5.75
CA ALA A 175 6.17 15.24 -6.26
C ALA A 175 6.78 15.97 -7.45
N ASP A 176 5.96 16.49 -8.37
CA ASP A 176 6.41 17.30 -9.50
C ASP A 176 7.20 18.54 -9.04
N LEU A 177 6.67 19.27 -8.06
CA LEU A 177 7.36 20.42 -7.48
C LEU A 177 8.70 20.03 -6.84
N LEU A 178 8.73 18.96 -6.04
CA LEU A 178 9.95 18.49 -5.38
C LEU A 178 10.99 18.03 -6.40
N CYS A 179 10.56 17.49 -7.54
CA CYS A 179 11.43 17.06 -8.63
C CYS A 179 12.17 18.21 -9.33
N ARG A 180 11.75 19.46 -9.14
CA ARG A 180 12.48 20.64 -9.65
C ARG A 180 13.84 20.84 -8.99
N SER A 181 14.07 20.23 -7.83
CA SER A 181 15.35 20.27 -7.13
C SER A 181 16.05 18.91 -7.21
N GLU A 182 17.22 18.87 -7.84
CA GLU A 182 18.04 17.65 -7.86
C GLU A 182 18.39 17.14 -6.46
N LEU A 183 18.60 18.06 -5.50
CA LEU A 183 18.89 17.71 -4.12
C LEU A 183 17.70 16.96 -3.48
N MET A 184 16.48 17.45 -3.72
CA MET A 184 15.27 16.79 -3.22
C MET A 184 15.08 15.43 -3.90
N CYS A 185 15.26 15.32 -5.22
CA CYS A 185 15.25 14.04 -5.93
C CYS A 185 16.24 13.02 -5.34
N LYS A 186 17.47 13.44 -5.03
CA LYS A 186 18.49 12.57 -4.42
C LYS A 186 18.10 12.13 -3.00
N LEU A 187 17.57 13.05 -2.19
CA LEU A 187 17.17 12.78 -0.80
C LEU A 187 15.92 11.90 -0.70
N LEU A 188 14.94 12.17 -1.54
CA LEU A 188 13.63 11.51 -1.61
C LEU A 188 13.68 10.26 -2.53
N GLY A 189 14.81 10.01 -3.15
CA GLY A 189 15.09 8.74 -3.79
C GLY A 189 14.36 8.52 -5.13
N PRO A 190 14.64 7.38 -5.77
CA PRO A 190 14.39 7.18 -7.18
C PRO A 190 12.92 6.97 -7.54
N MET A 191 12.04 6.78 -6.57
CA MET A 191 10.60 6.65 -6.82
C MET A 191 9.88 8.00 -6.89
N LEU A 192 10.46 9.08 -6.36
CA LEU A 192 9.81 10.40 -6.39
C LEU A 192 9.44 10.85 -7.82
N PRO A 193 10.33 10.73 -8.83
CA PRO A 193 9.98 11.12 -10.19
C PRO A 193 8.89 10.22 -10.80
N ASP A 194 8.75 8.98 -10.36
CA ASP A 194 7.77 8.01 -10.91
C ASP A 194 6.34 8.29 -10.47
N ILE A 195 6.15 9.11 -9.43
CA ILE A 195 4.82 9.44 -8.88
C ILE A 195 4.35 10.84 -9.27
N THR A 196 5.02 11.50 -10.22
CA THR A 196 4.57 12.76 -10.82
C THR A 196 3.39 12.52 -11.76
N PRO A 197 2.55 13.53 -12.04
CA PRO A 197 1.43 13.37 -12.97
C PRO A 197 1.85 12.87 -14.35
N GLN A 198 2.96 13.41 -14.88
CA GLN A 198 3.48 13.03 -16.19
C GLN A 198 3.69 11.53 -16.35
N LYS A 199 4.25 10.85 -15.33
CA LYS A 199 4.50 9.40 -15.40
C LYS A 199 3.32 8.56 -14.91
N ALA A 200 2.57 9.04 -13.92
CA ALA A 200 1.45 8.29 -13.35
C ALA A 200 0.28 8.15 -14.34
N LEU A 201 0.07 9.15 -15.21
CA LEU A 201 -0.95 9.11 -16.26
C LEU A 201 -0.63 8.13 -17.39
N ASP A 202 0.65 7.82 -17.62
CA ASP A 202 1.08 6.82 -18.61
C ASP A 202 0.76 5.38 -18.18
N LEU A 203 0.49 5.16 -16.89
CA LEU A 203 0.11 3.84 -16.40
C LEU A 203 -1.34 3.51 -16.77
N PRO A 204 -1.64 2.26 -17.16
CA PRO A 204 -3.02 1.87 -17.43
C PRO A 204 -3.88 2.01 -16.16
N LYS A 205 -5.16 2.31 -16.36
CA LYS A 205 -6.18 2.20 -15.31
C LYS A 205 -6.37 0.74 -14.92
N LEU A 206 -7.01 0.50 -13.78
CA LEU A 206 -7.40 -0.85 -13.41
C LEU A 206 -8.38 -1.43 -14.46
N PRO A 207 -8.30 -2.73 -14.76
CA PRO A 207 -9.30 -3.41 -15.58
C PRO A 207 -10.71 -3.25 -14.99
N LYS A 208 -11.71 -3.04 -15.86
CA LYS A 208 -13.09 -2.72 -15.44
C LYS A 208 -13.78 -3.86 -14.68
N GLU A 209 -13.33 -5.09 -14.88
CA GLU A 209 -13.82 -6.27 -14.15
C GLU A 209 -13.42 -6.29 -12.67
N ILE A 210 -12.40 -5.52 -12.27
CA ILE A 210 -11.97 -5.44 -10.88
C ILE A 210 -12.82 -4.38 -10.19
N GLN A 211 -13.52 -4.75 -9.12
CA GLN A 211 -14.29 -3.80 -8.33
C GLN A 211 -13.35 -2.76 -7.71
N HIS A 212 -13.51 -1.50 -8.06
CA HIS A 212 -12.66 -0.41 -7.58
C HIS A 212 -13.48 0.58 -6.76
N GLY A 213 -13.03 0.87 -5.55
CA GLY A 213 -13.58 1.89 -4.67
C GLY A 213 -12.51 2.89 -4.24
N ILE A 214 -12.88 4.15 -4.11
CA ILE A 214 -12.01 5.23 -3.62
C ILE A 214 -12.58 5.83 -2.34
N ILE A 215 -11.75 5.96 -1.32
CA ILE A 215 -12.06 6.67 -0.06
C ILE A 215 -11.22 7.94 0.01
N PHE A 216 -11.87 9.09 0.01
CA PHE A 216 -11.25 10.37 0.35
C PHE A 216 -11.39 10.63 1.84
N TYR A 217 -10.26 10.66 2.53
CA TYR A 217 -10.15 11.02 3.95
C TYR A 217 -8.92 11.93 4.13
N PRO A 218 -8.99 13.20 3.71
CA PRO A 218 -7.82 14.05 3.59
C PRO A 218 -7.17 14.31 4.96
N PRO A 219 -5.84 14.14 5.10
CA PRO A 219 -5.16 14.38 6.35
C PRO A 219 -5.08 15.88 6.66
N THR A 220 -5.26 16.27 7.93
CA THR A 220 -5.24 17.69 8.36
C THR A 220 -3.94 18.41 7.98
N TYR A 221 -2.79 17.72 7.99
CA TYR A 221 -1.50 18.34 7.63
C TYR A 221 -1.45 18.81 6.18
N THR A 222 -2.23 18.23 5.27
CA THR A 222 -2.27 18.71 3.88
C THR A 222 -2.85 20.11 3.77
N GLN A 223 -3.77 20.49 4.67
CA GLN A 223 -4.28 21.86 4.72
C GLN A 223 -3.21 22.85 5.19
N ILE A 224 -2.41 22.45 6.18
CA ILE A 224 -1.28 23.25 6.67
C ILE A 224 -0.23 23.41 5.57
N LEU A 225 0.11 22.30 4.90
CA LEU A 225 1.05 22.29 3.79
C LEU A 225 0.54 23.17 2.64
N LYS A 226 -0.75 23.06 2.28
CA LYS A 226 -1.41 23.95 1.31
C LYS A 226 -1.24 25.42 1.71
N LYS A 227 -1.49 25.79 2.98
CA LYS A 227 -1.34 27.18 3.46
C LYS A 227 0.11 27.67 3.42
N LEU A 228 1.07 26.84 3.82
CA LEU A 228 2.51 27.15 3.78
C LEU A 228 3.00 27.33 2.35
N LEU A 229 2.56 26.45 1.45
CA LEU A 229 3.00 26.43 0.05
C LEU A 229 2.20 27.38 -0.86
N LYS A 230 1.01 27.84 -0.46
CA LYS A 230 0.30 28.97 -1.11
C LYS A 230 1.12 30.26 -1.10
N ARG A 231 2.12 30.36 -0.22
CA ARG A 231 3.08 31.48 -0.16
C ARG A 231 4.15 31.40 -1.25
N TYR A 232 4.25 30.27 -1.96
CA TYR A 232 5.01 30.11 -3.20
C TYR A 232 4.06 30.36 -4.38
N GLU A 233 4.16 31.53 -5.01
CA GLU A 233 3.49 31.83 -6.28
C GLU A 233 3.97 30.82 -7.34
N GLY A 234 3.14 29.86 -7.71
CA GLY A 234 3.50 28.75 -8.60
C GLY A 234 3.21 27.35 -8.04
N PHE A 235 2.60 27.25 -6.86
CA PHE A 235 2.19 25.96 -6.31
C PHE A 235 0.98 25.37 -7.05
N PRO A 236 1.07 24.17 -7.64
CA PRO A 236 -0.05 23.51 -8.31
C PRO A 236 -1.18 23.16 -7.32
N PHE A 237 -2.43 23.14 -7.78
CA PHE A 237 -3.55 22.67 -6.96
C PHE A 237 -3.26 21.24 -6.51
N LEU A 238 -3.24 21.00 -5.20
CA LEU A 238 -2.89 19.70 -4.57
C LEU A 238 -3.97 18.62 -4.75
N THR A 239 -4.55 18.53 -5.94
CA THR A 239 -5.70 17.66 -6.25
C THR A 239 -5.75 17.48 -7.75
N PRO A 240 -5.62 16.25 -8.27
CA PRO A 240 -6.13 15.97 -9.59
C PRO A 240 -7.66 15.81 -9.49
N PRO A 241 -8.45 16.60 -10.23
CA PRO A 241 -9.90 16.40 -10.37
C PRO A 241 -10.28 15.12 -11.12
N SER A 242 -9.31 14.27 -11.51
CA SER A 242 -9.49 13.06 -12.32
C SER A 242 -9.58 11.75 -11.54
N GLU A 243 -9.43 11.75 -10.21
CA GLU A 243 -9.54 10.50 -9.43
C GLU A 243 -10.93 9.85 -9.56
N SER A 244 -11.99 10.65 -9.73
CA SER A 244 -13.34 10.15 -10.03
C SER A 244 -13.43 9.38 -11.36
N SER A 245 -12.47 9.54 -12.26
CA SER A 245 -12.41 8.78 -13.51
C SER A 245 -11.85 7.36 -13.34
N TYR A 246 -11.39 6.99 -12.14
CA TYR A 246 -10.81 5.67 -11.87
C TYR A 246 -11.81 4.69 -11.25
N ALA A 247 -12.77 5.17 -10.47
CA ALA A 247 -13.75 4.34 -9.79
C ALA A 247 -15.12 5.03 -9.71
N ASP A 248 -16.18 4.25 -9.87
CA ASP A 248 -17.56 4.73 -9.70
C ASP A 248 -17.96 4.79 -8.22
N ASN A 249 -17.45 3.85 -7.41
CA ASN A 249 -17.69 3.83 -5.97
C ASN A 249 -16.74 4.80 -5.26
N ILE A 250 -17.27 5.92 -4.76
CA ILE A 250 -16.49 6.92 -4.04
C ILE A 250 -17.13 7.20 -2.68
N CYS A 251 -16.34 7.12 -1.62
CA CYS A 251 -16.70 7.52 -0.27
C CYS A 251 -15.87 8.75 0.15
N ARG A 252 -16.52 9.76 0.73
CA ARG A 252 -15.85 10.95 1.28
C ARG A 252 -16.13 11.04 2.77
N LEU A 253 -15.07 11.06 3.58
CA LEU A 253 -15.19 11.25 5.03
C LEU A 253 -15.04 12.75 5.35
N ASN A 254 -16.11 13.34 5.89
CA ASN A 254 -16.21 14.78 6.14
C ASN A 254 -15.47 15.28 7.40
N ARG A 255 -14.85 14.36 8.15
CA ARG A 255 -14.01 14.70 9.30
C ARG A 255 -12.54 14.75 8.89
N SER A 256 -11.73 15.43 9.69
CA SER A 256 -10.28 15.49 9.48
C SER A 256 -9.54 14.83 10.62
N ARG A 257 -8.50 14.07 10.28
CA ARG A 257 -7.49 13.60 11.24
C ARG A 257 -6.11 13.93 10.73
N PHE A 258 -5.17 14.15 11.64
CA PHE A 258 -3.79 14.39 11.25
C PHE A 258 -3.20 13.18 10.51
N PHE A 259 -3.52 11.96 10.96
CA PHE A 259 -3.16 10.71 10.31
C PHE A 259 -4.41 9.83 10.09
N PRO A 260 -5.03 9.84 8.89
CA PRO A 260 -6.25 9.10 8.60
C PRO A 260 -6.19 7.60 8.94
N LEU A 261 -5.05 6.95 8.67
CA LEU A 261 -4.86 5.52 8.95
C LEU A 261 -4.78 5.16 10.45
N THR A 262 -4.87 6.12 11.37
CA THR A 262 -5.04 5.81 12.81
C THR A 262 -6.49 5.60 13.21
N ASP A 263 -7.43 5.86 12.29
CA ASP A 263 -8.86 5.66 12.49
C ASP A 263 -9.24 4.21 12.18
N SER A 264 -9.77 3.47 13.16
CA SER A 264 -10.22 2.09 12.94
C SER A 264 -11.43 2.02 12.03
N GLU A 265 -12.30 3.04 12.03
CA GLU A 265 -13.49 3.06 11.16
C GLU A 265 -13.13 2.97 9.68
N LEU A 266 -11.93 3.41 9.29
CA LEU A 266 -11.44 3.24 7.93
C LEU A 266 -11.27 1.76 7.57
N GLY A 267 -10.88 0.93 8.53
CA GLY A 267 -10.83 -0.53 8.39
C GLY A 267 -12.22 -1.14 8.25
N GLU A 268 -13.21 -0.65 9.00
CA GLU A 268 -14.60 -1.09 8.91
C GLU A 268 -15.21 -0.78 7.53
N ILE A 269 -14.99 0.44 7.03
CA ILE A 269 -15.43 0.85 5.68
C ILE A 269 -14.78 -0.02 4.60
N CYS A 270 -13.48 -0.32 4.73
CA CYS A 270 -12.79 -1.23 3.82
C CYS A 270 -13.35 -2.66 3.89
N ALA A 271 -13.60 -3.18 5.09
CA ALA A 271 -14.19 -4.51 5.29
C ALA A 271 -15.58 -4.61 4.64
N GLN A 272 -16.39 -3.57 4.78
CA GLN A 272 -17.71 -3.49 4.15
C GLN A 272 -17.61 -3.46 2.63
N PHE A 273 -16.70 -2.68 2.06
CA PHE A 273 -16.49 -2.66 0.61
C PHE A 273 -16.03 -4.02 0.08
N ILE A 274 -15.11 -4.69 0.78
CA ILE A 274 -14.66 -6.05 0.42
C ILE A 274 -15.83 -7.05 0.43
N THR A 275 -16.74 -6.93 1.40
CA THR A 275 -17.84 -7.89 1.59
C THR A 275 -19.03 -7.61 0.66
N SER A 276 -19.36 -6.34 0.43
CA SER A 276 -20.59 -5.92 -0.25
C SER A 276 -20.37 -5.32 -1.65
N GLY A 277 -19.14 -4.95 -2.00
CA GLY A 277 -18.81 -4.25 -3.25
C GLY A 277 -19.22 -2.77 -3.30
N SER A 278 -19.68 -2.21 -2.18
CA SER A 278 -20.13 -0.81 -2.10
C SER A 278 -19.79 -0.18 -0.74
N PHE A 279 -19.72 1.15 -0.69
CA PHE A 279 -19.45 1.89 0.55
C PHE A 279 -20.75 2.20 1.31
N PRO A 280 -20.70 2.33 2.65
CA PRO A 280 -21.89 2.65 3.46
C PRO A 280 -22.51 4.01 3.14
N PHE A 281 -21.70 4.97 2.66
CA PHE A 281 -22.12 6.34 2.38
C PHE A 281 -21.59 6.76 1.01
N THR A 282 -22.43 6.74 0.00
CA THR A 282 -22.18 7.39 -1.29
C THR A 282 -22.72 8.81 -1.21
N ASN A 283 -21.88 9.79 -0.85
CA ASN A 283 -22.26 11.19 -1.10
C ASN A 283 -22.19 11.39 -2.61
N SER A 284 -23.34 11.37 -3.27
CA SER A 284 -23.44 11.73 -4.68
C SER A 284 -22.86 13.13 -4.88
N ALA A 285 -22.21 13.37 -6.02
CA ALA A 285 -21.55 14.63 -6.37
C ALA A 285 -22.47 15.89 -6.36
N ALA A 286 -23.74 15.76 -5.97
CA ALA A 286 -24.71 16.84 -5.89
C ALA A 286 -24.46 17.83 -4.72
N ASP A 287 -23.67 17.47 -3.69
CA ASP A 287 -23.42 18.36 -2.54
C ASP A 287 -22.25 19.34 -2.75
N GLU A 288 -21.47 19.23 -3.83
CA GLU A 288 -20.34 20.13 -4.10
C GLU A 288 -20.79 21.55 -4.56
N SER A 289 -22.05 21.75 -4.98
CA SER A 289 -22.55 23.09 -5.34
C SER A 289 -22.96 23.96 -4.15
N ALA A 290 -22.90 23.45 -2.91
CA ALA A 290 -23.32 24.18 -1.71
C ALA A 290 -22.16 24.74 -0.88
N ALA A 291 -20.91 24.34 -1.15
CA ALA A 291 -19.74 24.73 -0.35
C ALA A 291 -18.90 25.88 -0.94
N GLU A 292 -19.34 26.49 -2.04
CA GLU A 292 -18.67 27.62 -2.71
C GLU A 292 -19.47 28.93 -2.66
N LYS A 293 -20.24 29.16 -1.58
CA LYS A 293 -20.79 30.47 -1.23
C LYS A 293 -20.30 30.94 0.13
#